data_AF-A0A388NV28-F1
#
_entry.id   AF-A0A388NV28-F1
#
_cell.length_a   1.000
_cell.length_b   1.000
_cell.length_c   1.000
_cell.angle_alpha   90.00
_cell.angle_beta   90.00
_cell.angle_gamma   90.00
#
_symmetry.space_group_name_H-M   'P 1'
#
loop_
_entity.id
_entity.type
_entity.pdbx_description
1 polymer ?
#
loop_
_entity_poly.entity_id
_entity_poly.type
_entity_poly.pdbx_seq_one_letter_code
_entity_poly.pdbx_strand_id
1 'polypeptide(L)'
;MVVTQAGRLGAITVATNMAGRGVDILLGGNPEGLARQDVLKEGHSPETLLDEFALPVALEMMPPDFITARDKAQKRYHELLKNYIEKCKIEGDKVRAIGGLYVLGTERHESRRIDNQLRGRSGRQGDLGESRFYLSLDDELMRLFATGALSWVMGRALPDDEAIEAKMVTKAIERAQTTVEQRNGEVRKNVLKYDEVMNEQRKVIYQRRDQILQGLDLKAAAMEYLAEAVDALIEAHCVAEVDDEWDVSGLALELVTFWPTKIAAANLASCDSTDEMYDLVMADASGFYAQRESEMGESVMREVERQVMLRIIDQRWREHLEEMDYLQEGINLRAVGQKDPLIEWQREGFEMFGNLMKGIAQDFVKYVMHVQVVNDSSPSGTLSNIQQTSDENVDDKPVTNSKTNSGSSVFGAPDWSKTPRNSPCPCGSGKKYKMCHGRAN
;
A
#
# COMPACT_ATOMS: atom_id res chain seq x y z
N MET A 1 -21.61 15.93 -10.73
CA MET A 1 -22.63 16.81 -11.31
C MET A 1 -22.59 18.25 -10.80
N VAL A 2 -22.33 18.52 -9.51
CA VAL A 2 -22.38 19.90 -8.98
C VAL A 2 -21.38 20.82 -9.70
N VAL A 3 -20.11 20.43 -9.80
CA VAL A 3 -19.06 21.27 -10.42
C VAL A 3 -19.26 21.45 -11.93
N THR A 4 -19.72 20.42 -12.64
CA THR A 4 -20.03 20.50 -14.08
C THR A 4 -21.15 21.49 -14.42
N GLN A 5 -21.97 21.88 -13.43
CA GLN A 5 -23.06 22.85 -13.60
C GLN A 5 -22.79 24.18 -12.90
N ALA A 6 -21.58 24.38 -12.34
CA ALA A 6 -21.24 25.56 -11.57
C ALA A 6 -21.13 26.84 -12.42
N GLY A 7 -20.94 26.71 -13.74
CA GLY A 7 -20.85 27.85 -14.67
C GLY A 7 -22.20 28.38 -15.16
N ARG A 8 -23.31 27.94 -14.56
CA ARG A 8 -24.67 28.38 -14.89
C ARG A 8 -25.03 29.72 -14.26
N LEU A 9 -26.01 30.39 -14.83
CA LEU A 9 -26.41 31.72 -14.36
C LEU A 9 -27.00 31.64 -12.95
N GLY A 10 -26.45 32.42 -12.02
CA GLY A 10 -26.89 32.45 -10.61
C GLY A 10 -26.45 31.24 -9.77
N ALA A 11 -25.63 30.34 -10.33
CA ALA A 11 -25.11 29.21 -9.58
C ALA A 11 -24.02 29.65 -8.59
N ILE A 12 -24.15 29.20 -7.33
CA ILE A 12 -23.14 29.38 -6.28
C ILE A 12 -22.68 27.99 -5.85
N THR A 13 -21.38 27.73 -5.96
CA THR A 13 -20.77 26.44 -5.58
C THR A 13 -19.68 26.68 -4.55
N VAL A 14 -19.82 26.05 -3.39
CA VAL A 14 -18.76 26.02 -2.37
C VAL A 14 -17.94 24.75 -2.58
N ALA A 15 -16.66 24.91 -2.88
CA ALA A 15 -15.71 23.80 -3.03
C ALA A 15 -14.73 23.82 -1.86
N THR A 16 -14.75 22.78 -1.04
CA THR A 16 -13.75 22.59 0.02
C THR A 16 -12.44 22.09 -0.59
N ASN A 17 -11.32 22.69 -0.19
CA ASN A 17 -9.99 22.46 -0.77
C ASN A 17 -9.99 22.61 -2.30
N MET A 18 -9.91 21.49 -3.02
CA MET A 18 -9.92 21.42 -4.48
C MET A 18 -10.95 20.42 -5.00
N ALA A 19 -12.12 20.33 -4.35
CA ALA A 19 -13.23 19.52 -4.80
C ALA A 19 -13.59 19.81 -6.28
N GLY A 20 -13.85 18.77 -7.06
CA GLY A 20 -14.03 18.92 -8.52
C GLY A 20 -12.74 19.10 -9.32
N ARG A 21 -11.60 18.63 -8.80
CA ARG A 21 -10.36 18.49 -9.59
C ARG A 21 -10.59 17.58 -10.80
N GLY A 22 -10.03 17.99 -11.94
CA GLY A 22 -10.17 17.27 -13.21
C GLY A 22 -11.47 17.55 -13.98
N VAL A 23 -12.45 18.21 -13.37
CA VAL A 23 -13.72 18.57 -14.02
C VAL A 23 -13.69 20.01 -14.50
N ASP A 24 -14.09 20.23 -15.75
CA ASP A 24 -14.23 21.57 -16.32
C ASP A 24 -15.52 22.25 -15.89
N ILE A 25 -15.44 23.57 -15.67
CA ILE A 25 -16.58 24.43 -15.37
C ILE A 25 -16.91 25.20 -16.66
N LEU A 26 -17.81 24.64 -17.45
CA LEU A 26 -18.28 25.26 -18.69
C LEU A 26 -19.30 26.36 -18.37
N LEU A 27 -19.12 27.54 -18.98
CA LEU A 27 -20.11 28.61 -18.89
C LEU A 27 -21.41 28.18 -19.57
N GLY A 28 -22.53 28.29 -18.85
CA GLY A 28 -23.83 27.75 -19.27
C GLY A 28 -24.08 26.28 -18.88
N GLY A 29 -23.11 25.62 -18.23
CA GLY A 29 -23.23 24.25 -17.73
C GLY A 29 -22.88 23.17 -18.76
N ASN A 30 -22.74 21.93 -18.29
CA ASN A 30 -22.45 20.78 -19.15
C ASN A 30 -23.75 20.18 -19.75
N PRO A 31 -23.96 20.24 -21.07
CA PRO A 31 -25.17 19.74 -21.72
C PRO A 31 -25.31 18.21 -21.70
N GLU A 32 -24.20 17.48 -21.81
CA GLU A 32 -24.18 16.01 -21.75
C GLU A 32 -24.62 15.48 -20.39
N GLY A 33 -24.15 16.14 -19.32
CA GLY A 33 -24.53 15.80 -17.95
C GLY A 33 -26.02 16.05 -17.68
N LEU A 34 -26.58 17.15 -18.20
CA LEU A 34 -28.00 17.47 -18.07
C LEU A 34 -28.88 16.49 -18.85
N ALA A 35 -28.51 16.22 -20.12
CA ALA A 35 -29.22 15.26 -20.94
C ALA A 35 -29.22 13.86 -20.30
N ARG A 36 -28.06 13.40 -19.82
CA ARG A 36 -27.96 12.11 -19.13
C ARG A 36 -28.84 12.07 -17.88
N GLN A 37 -28.84 13.12 -17.07
CA GLN A 37 -29.62 13.18 -15.85
C GLN A 37 -31.13 13.10 -16.13
N ASP A 38 -31.62 13.79 -17.15
CA ASP A 38 -33.04 13.77 -17.49
C ASP A 38 -33.49 12.44 -18.09
N VAL A 39 -32.66 11.79 -18.90
CA VAL A 39 -32.94 10.42 -19.37
C VAL A 39 -33.06 9.44 -18.20
N LEU A 40 -32.20 9.58 -17.18
CA LEU A 40 -32.30 8.76 -15.96
C LEU A 40 -33.56 9.06 -15.14
N LYS A 41 -34.00 10.33 -15.07
CA LYS A 41 -35.27 10.70 -14.41
C LYS A 41 -36.49 10.13 -15.14
N GLU A 42 -36.41 9.97 -16.46
CA GLU A 42 -37.45 9.34 -17.28
C GLU A 42 -37.54 7.81 -17.06
N GLY A 43 -36.68 7.24 -16.21
CA GLY A 43 -36.75 5.83 -15.78
C GLY A 43 -35.85 4.87 -16.56
N HIS A 44 -34.95 5.38 -17.40
CA HIS A 44 -33.95 4.57 -18.10
C HIS A 44 -32.83 4.13 -17.14
N SER A 45 -32.26 2.94 -17.36
CA SER A 45 -31.21 2.41 -16.49
C SER A 45 -29.85 3.07 -16.77
N PRO A 46 -28.99 3.27 -15.76
CA PRO A 46 -27.65 3.86 -15.95
C PRO A 46 -26.76 3.13 -16.95
N GLU A 47 -26.90 1.81 -17.02
CA GLU A 47 -26.12 0.91 -17.89
C GLU A 47 -26.42 1.14 -19.37
N THR A 48 -27.66 1.53 -19.70
CA THR A 48 -28.07 1.83 -21.08
C THR A 48 -27.38 3.07 -21.65
N LEU A 49 -26.79 3.92 -20.81
CA LEU A 49 -26.09 5.16 -21.20
C LEU A 49 -24.56 5.04 -21.10
N LEU A 50 -24.02 3.85 -20.83
CA LEU A 50 -22.57 3.62 -20.83
C LEU A 50 -22.02 3.55 -22.25
N ASP A 51 -20.75 3.93 -22.42
CA ASP A 51 -20.03 3.71 -23.68
C ASP A 51 -19.88 2.20 -23.94
N GLU A 52 -19.79 1.81 -25.20
CA GLU A 52 -19.74 0.40 -25.61
C GLU A 52 -18.55 -0.34 -24.98
N PHE A 53 -17.40 0.33 -24.85
CA PHE A 53 -16.20 -0.20 -24.20
C PHE A 53 -16.33 -0.40 -22.68
N ALA A 54 -17.31 0.26 -22.05
CA ALA A 54 -17.56 0.16 -20.62
C ALA A 54 -18.63 -0.89 -20.28
N LEU A 55 -19.13 -1.61 -21.28
CA LEU A 55 -20.09 -2.69 -21.08
C LEU A 55 -19.36 -3.98 -20.65
N PRO A 56 -19.97 -4.82 -19.78
CA PRO A 56 -19.35 -6.07 -19.32
C PRO A 56 -19.09 -7.08 -20.45
N VAL A 57 -19.89 -7.01 -21.52
CA VAL A 57 -19.81 -7.89 -22.69
C VAL A 57 -20.09 -7.02 -23.93
N ALA A 58 -19.57 -7.44 -25.09
CA ALA A 58 -19.85 -6.81 -26.37
C ALA A 58 -21.36 -6.66 -26.62
N LEU A 59 -21.76 -5.57 -27.26
CA LEU A 59 -23.16 -5.20 -27.46
C LEU A 59 -23.97 -6.30 -28.16
N GLU A 60 -23.35 -7.03 -29.09
CA GLU A 60 -23.96 -8.13 -29.84
C GLU A 60 -24.33 -9.35 -28.97
N MET A 61 -23.65 -9.51 -27.83
CA MET A 61 -23.83 -10.62 -26.90
C MET A 61 -24.74 -10.26 -25.71
N MET A 62 -25.25 -9.02 -25.67
CA MET A 62 -26.19 -8.57 -24.65
C MET A 62 -27.60 -9.11 -24.90
N PRO A 63 -28.43 -9.26 -23.85
CA PRO A 63 -29.83 -9.63 -24.02
C PRO A 63 -30.57 -8.67 -24.97
N PRO A 64 -31.47 -9.17 -25.84
CA PRO A 64 -32.20 -8.33 -26.80
C PRO A 64 -33.04 -7.24 -26.12
N ASP A 65 -33.55 -7.50 -24.91
CA ASP A 65 -34.28 -6.52 -24.10
C ASP A 65 -33.39 -5.36 -23.66
N PHE A 66 -32.12 -5.62 -23.37
CA PHE A 66 -31.14 -4.58 -23.03
C PHE A 66 -30.80 -3.73 -24.26
N ILE A 67 -30.61 -4.35 -25.42
CA ILE A 67 -30.29 -3.65 -26.68
C ILE A 67 -31.43 -2.70 -27.06
N THR A 68 -32.68 -3.16 -27.01
CA THR A 68 -33.85 -2.32 -27.30
C THR A 68 -34.04 -1.19 -26.28
N ALA A 69 -33.80 -1.46 -24.99
CA ALA A 69 -33.82 -0.44 -23.95
C ALA A 69 -32.71 0.61 -24.13
N ARG A 70 -31.51 0.17 -24.53
CA ARG A 70 -30.35 1.02 -24.85
C ARG A 70 -30.62 1.91 -26.05
N ASP A 71 -31.14 1.37 -27.14
CA ASP A 71 -31.50 2.14 -28.32
C ASP A 71 -32.51 3.24 -27.98
N LYS A 72 -33.51 2.91 -27.15
CA LYS A 72 -34.50 3.89 -26.70
C LYS A 72 -33.86 4.97 -25.82
N ALA A 73 -33.04 4.60 -24.85
CA ALA A 73 -32.35 5.53 -23.96
C ALA A 73 -31.36 6.43 -24.71
N GLN A 74 -30.58 5.87 -25.63
CA GLN A 74 -29.63 6.63 -26.44
C GLN A 74 -30.33 7.57 -27.42
N LYS A 75 -31.39 7.14 -28.11
CA LYS A 75 -32.19 8.05 -28.97
C LYS A 75 -32.69 9.24 -28.16
N ARG A 76 -33.27 8.97 -26.99
CA ARG A 76 -33.77 10.00 -26.09
C ARG A 76 -32.66 10.93 -25.58
N TYR A 77 -31.51 10.38 -25.24
CA TYR A 77 -30.32 11.15 -24.87
C TYR A 77 -29.88 12.11 -25.98
N HIS A 78 -29.78 11.64 -27.23
CA HIS A 78 -29.38 12.48 -28.36
C HIS A 78 -30.41 13.59 -28.68
N GLU A 79 -31.70 13.33 -28.49
CA GLU A 79 -32.75 14.36 -28.61
C GLU A 79 -32.58 15.45 -27.56
N LEU A 80 -32.44 15.07 -26.28
CA LEU A 80 -32.28 16.02 -25.18
C LEU A 80 -30.95 16.76 -25.27
N LEU A 81 -29.88 16.09 -25.71
CA LEU A 81 -28.56 16.69 -25.87
C LEU A 81 -28.61 17.87 -26.84
N LYS A 82 -29.28 17.74 -27.99
CA LYS A 82 -29.44 18.85 -28.96
C LYS A 82 -30.10 20.07 -28.31
N ASN A 83 -31.17 19.85 -27.55
CA ASN A 83 -31.87 20.91 -26.85
C ASN A 83 -31.01 21.57 -25.76
N TYR A 84 -30.25 20.75 -25.01
CA TYR A 84 -29.39 21.25 -23.95
C TYR A 84 -28.15 21.98 -24.48
N ILE A 85 -27.58 21.57 -25.62
CA ILE A 85 -26.49 22.30 -26.27
C ILE A 85 -26.94 23.74 -26.58
N GLU A 86 -28.12 23.92 -27.18
CA GLU A 86 -28.63 25.25 -27.51
C GLU A 86 -28.92 26.07 -26.25
N LYS A 87 -29.57 25.48 -25.25
CA LYS A 87 -29.85 26.15 -23.97
C LYS A 87 -28.57 26.57 -23.24
N CYS A 88 -27.61 25.66 -23.10
CA CYS A 88 -26.33 25.93 -22.46
C CYS A 88 -25.52 26.98 -23.22
N LYS A 89 -25.60 27.01 -24.56
CA LYS A 89 -24.96 28.05 -25.37
C LYS A 89 -25.56 29.43 -25.06
N ILE A 90 -26.88 29.56 -25.10
CA ILE A 90 -27.59 30.81 -24.79
C ILE A 90 -27.29 31.27 -23.36
N GLU A 91 -27.31 30.35 -22.40
CA GLU A 91 -27.00 30.64 -21.00
C GLU A 91 -25.53 31.04 -20.83
N GLY A 92 -24.61 30.34 -21.50
CA GLY A 92 -23.17 30.64 -21.50
C GLY A 92 -22.85 32.01 -22.09
N ASP A 93 -23.55 32.43 -23.16
CA ASP A 93 -23.41 33.77 -23.72
C ASP A 93 -23.86 34.87 -22.73
N LYS A 94 -24.94 34.61 -21.98
CA LYS A 94 -25.37 35.52 -20.90
C LYS A 94 -24.34 35.59 -19.77
N VAL A 95 -23.77 34.45 -19.38
CA VAL A 95 -22.72 34.40 -18.33
C VAL A 95 -21.46 35.13 -18.80
N ARG A 96 -21.05 34.98 -20.06
CA ARG A 96 -19.95 35.77 -20.65
C ARG A 96 -20.23 37.27 -20.63
N ALA A 97 -21.46 37.68 -20.96
CA ALA A 97 -21.84 39.09 -21.00
C ALA A 97 -21.78 39.78 -19.62
N ILE A 98 -21.97 39.03 -18.53
CA ILE A 98 -21.86 39.56 -17.15
C ILE A 98 -20.46 39.44 -16.54
N GLY A 99 -19.45 38.99 -17.31
CA GLY A 99 -18.05 38.91 -16.85
C GLY A 99 -17.53 37.50 -16.58
N GLY A 100 -18.33 36.46 -16.81
CA GLY A 100 -17.90 35.06 -16.72
C GLY A 100 -17.85 34.49 -15.31
N LEU A 101 -17.01 33.46 -15.10
CA LEU A 101 -16.90 32.79 -13.80
C LEU A 101 -16.10 33.65 -12.81
N TYR A 102 -16.66 33.90 -11.63
CA TYR A 102 -15.98 34.54 -10.52
C TYR A 102 -15.49 33.51 -9.51
N VAL A 103 -14.18 33.48 -9.27
CA VAL A 103 -13.55 32.59 -8.30
C VAL A 103 -13.22 33.37 -7.02
N LEU A 104 -13.87 33.02 -5.92
CA LEU A 104 -13.60 33.58 -4.60
C LEU A 104 -12.82 32.57 -3.76
N GLY A 105 -11.57 32.89 -3.45
CA GLY A 105 -10.77 32.17 -2.44
C GLY A 105 -11.04 32.72 -1.05
N THR A 106 -11.37 31.86 -0.09
CA THR A 106 -11.72 32.24 1.29
C THR A 106 -10.51 32.29 2.23
N GLU A 107 -9.40 31.69 1.83
CA GLU A 107 -8.12 31.67 2.53
C GLU A 107 -7.01 31.35 1.52
N ARG A 108 -5.74 31.39 1.95
CA ARG A 108 -4.62 30.88 1.14
C ARG A 108 -4.32 29.44 1.49
N HIS A 109 -4.05 28.65 0.46
CA HIS A 109 -3.50 27.31 0.66
C HIS A 109 -2.01 27.38 1.05
N GLU A 110 -1.51 26.25 1.54
CA GLU A 110 -0.09 26.02 1.86
C GLU A 110 0.88 26.27 0.68
N SER A 111 0.37 26.32 -0.56
CA SER A 111 1.18 26.67 -1.72
C SER A 111 0.45 27.55 -2.73
N ARG A 112 1.19 28.51 -3.30
CA ARG A 112 0.76 29.40 -4.37
C ARG A 112 0.31 28.63 -5.61
N ARG A 113 0.89 27.46 -5.84
CA ARG A 113 0.49 26.58 -6.95
C ARG A 113 -0.97 26.15 -6.82
N ILE A 114 -1.44 25.80 -5.62
CA ILE A 114 -2.84 25.39 -5.40
C ILE A 114 -3.76 26.60 -5.54
N ASP A 115 -3.38 27.76 -5.00
CA ASP A 115 -4.14 28.99 -5.21
C ASP A 115 -4.27 29.34 -6.70
N ASN A 116 -3.20 29.19 -7.48
CA ASN A 116 -3.24 29.41 -8.93
C ASN A 116 -4.12 28.39 -9.67
N GLN A 117 -4.21 27.15 -9.17
CA GLN A 117 -5.16 26.17 -9.74
C GLN A 117 -6.60 26.56 -9.48
N LEU A 118 -6.89 27.17 -8.32
CA LEU A 118 -8.20 27.72 -8.03
C LEU A 118 -8.50 28.91 -8.95
N ARG A 119 -7.57 29.86 -9.09
CA ARG A 119 -7.68 30.98 -10.05
C ARG A 119 -7.93 30.49 -11.48
N GLY A 120 -7.17 29.48 -11.93
CA GLY A 120 -7.30 28.89 -13.27
C GLY A 120 -8.59 28.08 -13.51
N ARG A 121 -9.54 28.11 -12.58
CA ARG A 121 -10.91 27.64 -12.84
C ARG A 121 -11.73 28.66 -13.61
N SER A 122 -11.46 29.96 -13.47
CA SER A 122 -12.04 31.00 -14.33
C SER A 122 -11.16 31.29 -15.54
N GLY A 123 -11.74 31.98 -16.53
CA GLY A 123 -11.02 32.43 -17.73
C GLY A 123 -10.50 31.32 -18.65
N ARG A 124 -11.18 30.17 -18.69
CA ARG A 124 -10.78 29.03 -19.54
C ARG A 124 -11.07 29.34 -21.01
N GLN A 125 -10.22 28.84 -21.92
CA GLN A 125 -10.36 29.02 -23.37
C GLN A 125 -10.52 30.48 -23.82
N GLY A 126 -9.98 31.44 -23.06
CA GLY A 126 -10.11 32.87 -23.36
C GLY A 126 -11.43 33.50 -22.94
N ASP A 127 -12.29 32.78 -22.22
CA ASP A 127 -13.48 33.36 -21.59
C ASP A 127 -13.10 34.48 -20.60
N LEU A 128 -14.03 35.40 -20.38
CA LEU A 128 -13.91 36.36 -19.29
C LEU A 128 -14.04 35.65 -17.94
N GLY A 129 -13.36 36.19 -16.93
CA GLY A 129 -13.44 35.69 -15.57
C GLY A 129 -12.63 36.56 -14.63
N GLU A 130 -13.03 36.57 -13.37
CA GLU A 130 -12.30 37.27 -12.31
C GLU A 130 -12.01 36.29 -11.17
N SER A 131 -10.93 36.52 -10.46
CA SER A 131 -10.59 35.76 -9.26
C SER A 131 -10.12 36.70 -8.16
N ARG A 132 -10.60 36.49 -6.94
CA ARG A 132 -10.21 37.31 -5.77
C ARG A 132 -10.07 36.43 -4.55
N PHE A 133 -9.06 36.68 -3.74
CA PHE A 133 -8.85 36.01 -2.46
C PHE A 133 -9.18 36.99 -1.35
N TYR A 134 -10.01 36.55 -0.40
CA TYR A 134 -10.28 37.21 0.85
C TYR A 134 -9.48 36.47 1.92
N LEU A 135 -8.77 37.22 2.74
CA LEU A 135 -7.87 36.68 3.77
C LEU A 135 -8.16 37.39 5.07
N SER A 136 -8.08 36.65 6.17
CA SER A 136 -8.13 37.20 7.52
C SER A 136 -6.78 37.01 8.23
N LEU A 137 -6.51 37.87 9.21
CA LEU A 137 -5.39 37.67 10.12
C LEU A 137 -5.58 36.43 11.03
N ASP A 138 -6.82 35.95 11.15
CA ASP A 138 -7.19 34.77 11.93
C ASP A 138 -7.12 33.45 11.15
N ASP A 139 -6.78 33.49 9.85
CA ASP A 139 -6.67 32.29 9.00
C ASP A 139 -5.59 31.33 9.53
N GLU A 140 -5.72 30.03 9.24
CA GLU A 140 -4.79 29.00 9.72
C GLU A 140 -3.33 29.28 9.33
N LEU A 141 -3.11 29.68 8.07
CA LEU A 141 -1.80 30.08 7.58
C LEU A 141 -1.23 31.27 8.39
N MET A 142 -2.08 32.20 8.81
CA MET A 142 -1.64 33.37 9.55
C MET A 142 -1.38 33.04 11.03
N ARG A 143 -2.19 32.17 11.65
CA ARG A 143 -1.97 31.71 13.03
C ARG A 143 -0.63 31.03 13.22
N LEU A 144 -0.21 30.22 12.25
CA LEU A 144 1.09 29.51 12.30
C LEU A 144 2.29 30.48 12.23
N PHE A 145 2.11 31.70 11.69
CA PHE A 145 3.17 32.68 11.45
C PHE A 145 2.90 34.06 12.06
N ALA A 146 2.00 34.14 13.05
CA ALA A 146 1.56 35.37 13.70
C ALA A 146 2.65 35.98 14.61
N THR A 147 3.79 36.36 14.04
CA THR A 147 4.91 36.99 14.74
C THR A 147 5.20 38.39 14.19
N GLY A 148 5.50 39.32 15.09
CA GLY A 148 5.94 40.68 14.75
C GLY A 148 4.86 41.55 14.08
N ALA A 149 5.01 41.78 12.77
CA ALA A 149 4.24 42.76 12.00
C ALA A 149 2.71 42.53 12.03
N LEU A 150 2.26 41.28 12.11
CA LEU A 150 0.83 40.97 12.27
C LEU A 150 0.30 41.37 13.64
N SER A 151 1.05 41.10 14.70
CA SER A 151 0.68 41.49 16.07
C SER A 151 0.61 43.02 16.20
N TRP A 152 1.47 43.75 15.48
CA TRP A 152 1.42 45.21 15.42
C TRP A 152 0.13 45.75 14.77
N VAL A 153 -0.35 45.13 13.69
CA VAL A 153 -1.62 45.52 13.04
C VAL A 153 -2.82 45.12 13.90
N MET A 154 -2.82 43.91 14.49
CA MET A 154 -3.87 43.46 15.41
C MET A 154 -3.96 44.32 16.69
N GLY A 155 -2.85 44.94 17.11
CA GLY A 155 -2.82 45.87 18.24
C GLY A 155 -3.35 47.27 17.92
N ARG A 156 -3.70 47.55 16.66
CA ARG A 156 -4.24 48.84 16.22
C ARG A 156 -5.75 48.68 16.04
N ALA A 157 -6.54 49.58 16.62
CA ALA A 157 -8.00 49.61 16.48
C ALA A 157 -8.41 50.10 15.08
N LEU A 158 -8.20 49.27 14.07
CA LEU A 158 -8.78 49.43 12.74
C LEU A 158 -10.23 48.91 12.79
N PRO A 159 -11.18 49.53 12.05
CA PRO A 159 -12.50 48.97 11.89
C PRO A 159 -12.45 47.56 11.26
N ASP A 160 -13.25 46.63 11.77
CA ASP A 160 -13.24 45.22 11.33
C ASP A 160 -13.70 45.02 9.87
N ASP A 161 -14.41 46.00 9.30
CA ASP A 161 -14.99 45.97 7.96
C ASP A 161 -14.16 46.71 6.89
N GLU A 162 -13.04 47.32 7.27
CA GLU A 162 -12.14 48.01 6.33
C GLU A 162 -11.02 47.09 5.81
N ALA A 163 -10.83 47.12 4.48
CA ALA A 163 -9.76 46.34 3.84
C ALA A 163 -8.38 46.89 4.20
N ILE A 164 -7.50 46.01 4.68
CA ILE A 164 -6.13 46.38 5.06
C ILE A 164 -5.22 46.39 3.82
N GLU A 165 -4.93 47.60 3.31
CA GLU A 165 -3.99 47.78 2.19
C GLU A 165 -2.60 48.20 2.68
N ALA A 166 -1.86 47.27 3.29
CA ALA A 166 -0.50 47.51 3.78
C ALA A 166 0.52 46.59 3.10
N LYS A 167 1.51 47.18 2.41
CA LYS A 167 2.62 46.43 1.76
C LYS A 167 3.36 45.49 2.73
N MET A 168 3.44 45.87 4.00
CA MET A 168 4.07 45.05 5.05
C MET A 168 3.27 43.76 5.31
N VAL A 169 1.94 43.84 5.36
CA VAL A 169 1.04 42.70 5.56
C VAL A 169 1.06 41.78 4.34
N THR A 170 1.01 42.33 3.13
CA THR A 170 1.14 41.53 1.89
C THR A 170 2.45 40.73 1.85
N LYS A 171 3.59 41.35 2.22
CA LYS A 171 4.89 40.67 2.31
C LYS A 171 4.92 39.61 3.41
N ALA A 172 4.24 39.82 4.53
CA ALA A 172 4.16 38.84 5.60
C ALA A 172 3.39 37.59 5.16
N ILE A 173 2.25 37.76 4.48
CA ILE A 173 1.46 36.66 3.90
C ILE A 173 2.28 35.87 2.88
N GLU A 174 2.97 36.57 1.97
CA GLU A 174 3.84 35.92 0.97
C GLU A 174 4.97 35.12 1.61
N ARG A 175 5.61 35.65 2.65
CA ARG A 175 6.65 34.94 3.41
C ARG A 175 6.11 33.72 4.12
N ALA A 176 4.99 33.84 4.83
CA ALA A 176 4.35 32.71 5.51
C ALA A 176 4.07 31.56 4.54
N GLN A 177 3.47 31.87 3.40
CA GLN A 177 3.21 30.88 2.35
C GLN A 177 4.51 30.26 1.81
N THR A 178 5.53 31.07 1.53
CA THR A 178 6.83 30.58 1.04
C THR A 178 7.54 29.68 2.07
N THR A 179 7.45 30.00 3.35
CA THR A 179 8.03 29.18 4.43
C THR A 179 7.32 27.83 4.55
N VAL A 180 6.00 27.78 4.43
CA VAL A 180 5.26 26.50 4.37
C VAL A 180 5.63 25.69 3.14
N GLU A 181 5.74 26.33 1.97
CA GLU A 181 6.18 25.66 0.75
C GLU A 181 7.59 25.04 0.90
N GLN A 182 8.52 25.80 1.48
CA GLN A 182 9.88 25.34 1.74
C GLN A 182 9.88 24.17 2.74
N ARG A 183 9.16 24.30 3.86
CA ARG A 183 9.00 23.22 4.85
C ARG A 183 8.46 21.95 4.20
N ASN A 184 7.38 22.05 3.42
CA ASN A 184 6.80 20.90 2.72
C ASN A 184 7.75 20.35 1.63
N GLY A 185 8.57 21.19 1.02
CA GLY A 185 9.62 20.79 0.09
C GLY A 185 10.74 19.99 0.78
N GLU A 186 11.20 20.46 1.94
CA GLU A 186 12.20 19.78 2.76
C GLU A 186 11.69 18.45 3.30
N VAL A 187 10.44 18.40 3.78
CA VAL A 187 9.79 17.14 4.22
C VAL A 187 9.77 16.12 3.07
N ARG A 188 9.32 16.52 1.88
CA ARG A 188 9.30 15.63 0.70
C ARG A 188 10.70 15.18 0.29
N LYS A 189 11.68 16.08 0.36
CA LYS A 189 13.09 15.74 0.08
C LYS A 189 13.62 14.73 1.08
N ASN A 190 13.30 14.88 2.36
CA ASN A 190 13.70 13.95 3.40
C ASN A 190 13.03 12.58 3.19
N VAL A 191 11.73 12.54 2.93
CA VAL A 191 11.02 11.28 2.60
C VAL A 191 11.70 10.56 1.42
N LEU A 192 12.04 11.28 0.35
CA LEU A 192 12.73 10.71 -0.80
C LEU A 192 14.11 10.14 -0.43
N LYS A 193 14.91 10.87 0.35
CA LYS A 193 16.24 10.42 0.78
C LYS A 193 16.21 9.12 1.58
N TYR A 194 15.24 8.97 2.48
CA TYR A 194 15.07 7.73 3.25
C TYR A 194 14.58 6.58 2.34
N ASP A 195 13.68 6.87 1.40
CA ASP A 195 13.16 5.89 0.45
C ASP A 195 14.21 5.40 -0.56
N GLU A 196 15.19 6.22 -0.95
CA GLU A 196 16.27 5.82 -1.88
C GLU A 196 16.98 4.53 -1.43
N VAL A 197 17.25 4.38 -0.13
CA VAL A 197 17.88 3.18 0.44
C VAL A 197 16.97 1.96 0.29
N MET A 198 15.70 2.09 0.70
CA MET A 198 14.71 1.02 0.60
C MET A 198 14.42 0.66 -0.85
N ASN A 199 14.48 1.63 -1.76
CA ASN A 199 14.24 1.43 -3.17
C ASN A 199 15.33 0.58 -3.83
N GLU A 200 16.61 0.80 -3.51
CA GLU A 200 17.69 -0.05 -4.01
C GLU A 200 17.57 -1.48 -3.48
N GLN A 201 17.24 -1.67 -2.19
CA GLN A 201 17.00 -2.99 -1.62
C GLN A 201 15.81 -3.70 -2.28
N ARG A 202 14.69 -2.99 -2.47
CA ARG A 202 13.49 -3.52 -3.15
C ARG A 202 13.80 -3.97 -4.57
N LYS A 203 14.59 -3.20 -5.32
CA LYS A 203 14.99 -3.60 -6.69
C LYS A 203 15.69 -4.95 -6.71
N VAL A 204 16.64 -5.17 -5.80
CA VAL A 204 17.37 -6.45 -5.69
C VAL A 204 16.41 -7.61 -5.36
N ILE A 205 15.58 -7.44 -4.33
CA ILE A 205 14.63 -8.48 -3.91
C ILE A 205 13.60 -8.77 -5.00
N TYR A 206 13.03 -7.75 -5.63
CA TYR A 206 12.04 -7.92 -6.70
C TYR A 206 12.65 -8.55 -7.93
N GLN A 207 13.87 -8.16 -8.31
CA GLN A 207 14.58 -8.79 -9.41
C GLN A 207 14.82 -10.28 -9.14
N ARG A 208 15.27 -10.64 -7.92
CA ARG A 208 15.48 -12.04 -7.53
C ARG A 208 14.16 -12.83 -7.55
N ARG A 209 13.09 -12.24 -7.01
CA ARG A 209 11.74 -12.84 -6.98
C ARG A 209 11.20 -13.08 -8.39
N ASP A 210 11.34 -12.11 -9.28
CA ASP A 210 10.93 -12.22 -10.68
C ASP A 210 11.74 -13.29 -11.43
N GLN A 211 13.05 -13.38 -11.19
CA GLN A 211 13.89 -14.45 -11.76
C GLN A 211 13.38 -15.84 -11.37
N ILE A 212 13.00 -16.02 -10.10
CA ILE A 212 12.47 -17.30 -9.60
C ILE A 212 11.11 -17.61 -10.22
N LEU A 213 10.21 -16.62 -10.31
CA LEU A 213 8.90 -16.77 -10.94
C LEU A 213 8.98 -17.06 -12.45
N GLN A 214 10.03 -16.59 -13.12
CA GLN A 214 10.31 -16.88 -14.54
C GLN A 214 10.90 -18.28 -14.78
N GLY A 215 11.14 -19.05 -13.72
CA GLY A 215 11.64 -20.42 -13.83
C GLY A 215 13.16 -20.55 -13.94
N LEU A 216 13.92 -19.59 -13.39
CA LEU A 216 15.38 -19.71 -13.27
C LEU A 216 15.75 -21.03 -12.59
N ASP A 217 16.76 -21.70 -13.14
CA ASP A 217 17.37 -22.87 -12.50
C ASP A 217 18.20 -22.43 -11.30
N LEU A 218 17.78 -22.85 -10.11
CA LEU A 218 18.41 -22.51 -8.84
C LEU A 218 19.47 -23.52 -8.41
N LYS A 219 19.75 -24.59 -9.17
CA LYS A 219 20.78 -25.58 -8.82
C LYS A 219 22.14 -24.95 -8.62
N ALA A 220 22.59 -24.15 -9.58
CA ALA A 220 23.88 -23.48 -9.51
C ALA A 220 23.96 -22.55 -8.30
N ALA A 221 22.89 -21.79 -8.05
CA ALA A 221 22.78 -20.93 -6.88
C ALA A 221 22.75 -21.74 -5.57
N ALA A 222 22.10 -22.90 -5.55
CA ALA A 222 22.06 -23.78 -4.38
C ALA A 222 23.45 -24.31 -4.03
N MET A 223 24.26 -24.69 -5.01
CA MET A 223 25.64 -25.13 -4.80
C MET A 223 26.54 -23.98 -4.33
N GLU A 224 26.32 -22.76 -4.84
CA GLU A 224 27.02 -21.55 -4.38
C GLU A 224 26.66 -21.23 -2.92
N TYR A 225 25.38 -21.24 -2.56
CA TYR A 225 24.94 -21.05 -1.17
C TYR A 225 25.42 -22.15 -0.23
N LEU A 226 25.53 -23.38 -0.72
CA LEU A 226 26.10 -24.49 0.03
C LEU A 226 27.58 -24.24 0.32
N ALA A 227 28.36 -23.83 -0.68
CA ALA A 227 29.76 -23.47 -0.54
C ALA A 227 29.95 -22.34 0.48
N GLU A 228 29.20 -21.24 0.33
CA GLU A 228 29.25 -20.11 1.26
C GLU A 228 28.86 -20.51 2.68
N ALA A 229 27.89 -21.42 2.85
CA ALA A 229 27.49 -21.92 4.17
C ALA A 229 28.59 -22.76 4.82
N VAL A 230 29.29 -23.60 4.05
CA VAL A 230 30.41 -24.41 4.55
C VAL A 230 31.59 -23.53 4.93
N ASP A 231 31.97 -22.57 4.07
CA ASP A 231 33.02 -21.59 4.38
C ASP A 231 32.71 -20.84 5.68
N ALA A 232 31.48 -20.30 5.80
CA ALA A 232 31.08 -19.56 6.99
C ALA A 232 31.09 -20.41 8.27
N LEU A 233 30.78 -21.71 8.18
CA LEU A 233 30.84 -22.64 9.31
C LEU A 233 32.29 -22.94 9.72
N ILE A 234 33.16 -23.22 8.75
CA ILE A 234 34.58 -23.48 9.01
C ILE A 234 35.23 -22.22 9.59
N GLU A 235 35.01 -21.04 9.01
CA GLU A 235 35.54 -19.78 9.54
C GLU A 235 35.05 -19.49 10.98
N ALA A 236 33.80 -19.85 11.31
CA ALA A 236 33.24 -19.61 12.65
C ALA A 236 33.81 -20.52 13.74
N HIS A 237 34.16 -21.78 13.39
CA HIS A 237 34.63 -22.79 14.36
C HIS A 237 36.14 -23.01 14.34
N CYS A 238 36.81 -22.69 13.24
CA CYS A 238 38.25 -22.83 13.01
C CYS A 238 38.90 -21.44 12.87
N VAL A 239 38.67 -20.55 13.85
CA VAL A 239 39.16 -19.15 13.83
C VAL A 239 40.68 -19.05 13.99
N ALA A 240 41.28 -20.01 14.69
CA ALA A 240 42.71 -19.99 15.02
C ALA A 240 43.57 -20.53 13.87
N GLU A 241 44.78 -19.99 13.70
CA GLU A 241 45.79 -20.52 12.75
C GLU A 241 46.34 -21.90 13.18
N VAL A 242 46.08 -22.31 14.43
CA VAL A 242 46.55 -23.57 15.01
C VAL A 242 45.36 -24.49 15.26
N ASP A 243 45.51 -25.74 14.85
CA ASP A 243 44.53 -26.84 14.91
C ASP A 243 44.05 -27.16 16.34
N ASP A 244 44.93 -26.99 17.33
CA ASP A 244 44.67 -27.25 18.75
C ASP A 244 43.49 -26.44 19.33
N GLU A 245 43.16 -25.29 18.74
CA GLU A 245 42.11 -24.37 19.22
C GLU A 245 40.80 -24.48 18.41
N TRP A 246 40.72 -25.39 17.43
CA TRP A 246 39.53 -25.57 16.60
C TRP A 246 38.40 -26.27 17.35
N ASP A 247 37.18 -25.71 17.30
CA ASP A 247 35.98 -26.37 17.84
C ASP A 247 35.37 -27.35 16.82
N VAL A 248 36.11 -28.43 16.59
CA VAL A 248 35.70 -29.50 15.65
C VAL A 248 34.41 -30.19 16.10
N SER A 249 34.16 -30.23 17.41
CA SER A 249 32.93 -30.82 17.97
C SER A 249 31.72 -29.92 17.73
N GLY A 250 31.88 -28.61 17.89
CA GLY A 250 30.89 -27.60 17.55
C GLY A 250 30.54 -27.61 16.06
N LEU A 251 31.57 -27.63 15.20
CA LEU A 251 31.39 -27.73 13.74
C LEU A 251 30.57 -28.97 13.33
N ALA A 252 30.92 -30.14 13.86
CA ALA A 252 30.17 -31.37 13.56
C ALA A 252 28.71 -31.31 14.00
N LEU A 253 28.42 -30.67 15.15
CA LEU A 253 27.05 -30.52 15.65
C LEU A 253 26.26 -29.52 14.80
N GLU A 254 26.87 -28.42 14.38
CA GLU A 254 26.20 -27.41 13.56
C GLU A 254 25.95 -27.90 12.13
N LEU A 255 26.87 -28.66 11.53
CA LEU A 255 26.69 -29.27 10.20
C LEU A 255 25.41 -30.13 10.11
N VAL A 256 25.09 -30.87 11.17
CA VAL A 256 23.86 -31.69 11.25
C VAL A 256 22.59 -30.82 11.14
N THR A 257 22.65 -29.55 11.50
CA THR A 257 21.50 -28.63 11.36
C THR A 257 21.25 -28.19 9.92
N PHE A 258 22.26 -28.28 9.05
CA PHE A 258 22.15 -27.94 7.63
C PHE A 258 21.71 -29.14 6.80
N TRP A 259 22.30 -30.33 7.02
CA TRP A 259 21.82 -31.57 6.43
C TRP A 259 22.15 -32.79 7.30
N PRO A 260 21.49 -33.94 7.06
CA PRO A 260 21.79 -35.19 7.77
C PRO A 260 23.16 -35.78 7.38
N THR A 261 24.24 -35.21 7.90
CA THR A 261 25.61 -35.69 7.67
C THR A 261 25.97 -36.87 8.57
N LYS A 262 26.90 -37.72 8.10
CA LYS A 262 27.55 -38.77 8.90
C LYS A 262 28.98 -38.39 9.31
N ILE A 263 29.41 -37.17 9.03
CA ILE A 263 30.72 -36.67 9.42
C ILE A 263 30.75 -36.56 10.95
N ALA A 264 31.59 -37.38 11.57
CA ALA A 264 31.87 -37.30 13.00
C ALA A 264 33.01 -36.32 13.26
N ALA A 265 33.07 -35.76 14.48
CA ALA A 265 34.18 -34.89 14.89
C ALA A 265 35.56 -35.56 14.71
N ALA A 266 35.63 -36.88 14.81
CA ALA A 266 36.86 -37.63 14.56
C ALA A 266 37.36 -37.54 13.10
N ASN A 267 36.44 -37.44 12.13
CA ASN A 267 36.78 -37.32 10.70
C ASN A 267 37.28 -35.92 10.36
N LEU A 268 36.72 -34.91 11.03
CA LEU A 268 37.16 -33.53 10.88
C LEU A 268 38.51 -33.32 11.59
N ALA A 269 38.69 -33.88 12.79
CA ALA A 269 39.95 -33.80 13.54
C ALA A 269 41.12 -34.52 12.86
N SER A 270 40.85 -35.37 11.86
CA SER A 270 41.90 -35.99 11.03
C SER A 270 42.30 -35.16 9.81
N CYS A 271 41.69 -33.99 9.59
CA CYS A 271 42.08 -33.08 8.51
C CYS A 271 43.22 -32.17 8.99
N ASP A 272 44.26 -32.02 8.17
CA ASP A 272 45.46 -31.24 8.52
C ASP A 272 45.27 -29.74 8.23
N SER A 273 44.21 -29.36 7.50
CA SER A 273 43.93 -27.97 7.12
C SER A 273 42.43 -27.69 6.97
N THR A 274 42.07 -26.40 7.02
CA THR A 274 40.70 -25.92 6.72
C THR A 274 40.27 -26.25 5.31
N ASP A 275 41.21 -26.27 4.35
CA ASP A 275 40.94 -26.62 2.95
C ASP A 275 40.54 -28.10 2.81
N GLU A 276 41.23 -29.00 3.53
CA GLU A 276 40.85 -30.42 3.56
C GLU A 276 39.50 -30.65 4.23
N MET A 277 39.19 -29.90 5.29
CA MET A 277 37.86 -29.93 5.91
C MET A 277 36.79 -29.45 4.93
N TYR A 278 37.06 -28.36 4.21
CA TYR A 278 36.15 -27.83 3.20
C TYR A 278 35.86 -28.86 2.12
N ASP A 279 36.89 -29.48 1.55
CA ASP A 279 36.74 -30.50 0.51
C ASP A 279 35.94 -31.71 1.01
N LEU A 280 36.21 -32.18 2.24
CA LEU A 280 35.49 -33.29 2.85
C LEU A 280 34.00 -32.96 3.06
N VAL A 281 33.72 -31.81 3.66
CA VAL A 281 32.35 -31.37 3.98
C VAL A 281 31.57 -31.08 2.69
N MET A 282 32.19 -30.41 1.71
CA MET A 282 31.56 -30.12 0.43
C MET A 282 31.30 -31.39 -0.39
N ALA A 283 32.18 -32.39 -0.34
CA ALA A 283 31.93 -33.67 -0.98
C ALA A 283 30.73 -34.41 -0.37
N ASP A 284 30.59 -34.41 0.96
CA ASP A 284 29.42 -34.98 1.66
C ASP A 284 28.14 -34.21 1.33
N ALA A 285 28.19 -32.89 1.40
CA ALA A 285 27.05 -32.01 1.16
C ALA A 285 26.54 -32.12 -0.29
N SER A 286 27.44 -32.03 -1.27
CA SER A 286 27.11 -32.18 -2.69
C SER A 286 26.63 -33.59 -3.03
N GLY A 287 27.21 -34.63 -2.42
CA GLY A 287 26.77 -36.01 -2.54
C GLY A 287 25.34 -36.21 -2.02
N PHE A 288 25.02 -35.63 -0.85
CA PHE A 288 23.68 -35.68 -0.29
C PHE A 288 22.66 -34.93 -1.15
N TYR A 289 23.01 -33.75 -1.66
CA TYR A 289 22.16 -32.99 -2.56
C TYR A 289 21.88 -33.74 -3.87
N ALA A 290 22.89 -34.40 -4.46
CA ALA A 290 22.72 -35.24 -5.65
C ALA A 290 21.83 -36.47 -5.39
N GLN A 291 21.97 -37.09 -4.20
CA GLN A 291 21.08 -38.19 -3.78
C GLN A 291 19.62 -37.70 -3.71
N ARG A 292 19.38 -36.54 -3.09
CA ARG A 292 18.05 -35.91 -3.01
C ARG A 292 17.44 -35.62 -4.38
N GLU A 293 18.23 -35.07 -5.29
CA GLU A 293 17.80 -34.82 -6.66
C GLU A 293 17.41 -36.12 -7.37
N SER A 294 18.14 -37.22 -7.14
CA SER A 294 17.79 -38.54 -7.68
C SER A 294 16.55 -39.16 -7.04
N GLU A 295 16.30 -38.92 -5.75
CA GLU A 295 15.12 -39.43 -5.03
C GLU A 295 13.82 -38.74 -5.47
N MET A 296 13.88 -37.43 -5.69
CA MET A 296 12.71 -36.59 -6.01
C MET A 296 12.49 -36.41 -7.52
N GLY A 297 13.55 -36.53 -8.32
CA GLY A 297 13.57 -36.20 -9.74
C GLY A 297 13.86 -34.72 -9.97
N GLU A 298 14.59 -34.43 -11.06
CA GLU A 298 15.11 -33.09 -11.38
C GLU A 298 14.00 -32.03 -11.46
N SER A 299 12.90 -32.30 -12.17
CA SER A 299 11.81 -31.33 -12.34
C SER A 299 11.12 -30.95 -11.03
N VAL A 300 10.94 -31.92 -10.12
CA VAL A 300 10.31 -31.70 -8.82
C VAL A 300 11.28 -30.97 -7.90
N MET A 301 12.56 -31.33 -7.91
CA MET A 301 13.59 -30.65 -7.12
C MET A 301 13.70 -29.16 -7.48
N ARG A 302 13.71 -28.83 -8.78
CA ARG A 302 13.72 -27.43 -9.24
C ARG A 302 12.47 -26.66 -8.79
N GLU A 303 11.29 -27.29 -8.81
CA GLU A 303 10.06 -26.64 -8.32
C GLU A 303 10.10 -26.42 -6.81
N VAL A 304 10.59 -27.41 -6.06
CA VAL A 304 10.77 -27.31 -4.61
C VAL A 304 11.74 -26.17 -4.26
N GLU A 305 12.88 -26.07 -4.94
CA GLU A 305 13.83 -24.98 -4.74
C GLU A 305 13.18 -23.61 -4.95
N ARG A 306 12.42 -23.45 -6.05
CA ARG A 306 11.72 -22.18 -6.32
C ARG A 306 10.71 -21.85 -5.23
N GLN A 307 9.88 -22.81 -4.84
CA GLN A 307 8.85 -22.59 -3.81
C GLN A 307 9.45 -22.27 -2.45
N VAL A 308 10.50 -23.01 -2.06
CA VAL A 308 11.23 -22.79 -0.81
C VAL A 308 11.89 -21.42 -0.82
N MET A 309 12.63 -21.06 -1.88
CA MET A 309 13.29 -19.76 -1.99
C MET A 309 12.28 -18.60 -1.94
N LEU A 310 11.19 -18.68 -2.70
CA LEU A 310 10.15 -17.64 -2.68
C LEU A 310 9.55 -17.45 -1.27
N ARG A 311 9.27 -18.55 -0.58
CA ARG A 311 8.71 -18.50 0.78
C ARG A 311 9.69 -17.86 1.77
N ILE A 312 10.97 -18.20 1.68
CA ILE A 312 12.02 -17.65 2.53
C ILE A 312 12.19 -16.15 2.27
N ILE A 313 12.32 -15.75 1.00
CA ILE A 313 12.43 -14.33 0.60
C ILE A 313 11.22 -13.55 1.14
N ASP A 314 10.00 -14.03 0.91
CA ASP A 314 8.77 -13.32 1.31
C ASP A 314 8.63 -13.20 2.83
N GLN A 315 9.10 -14.19 3.61
CA GLN A 315 9.11 -14.12 5.07
C GLN A 315 10.19 -13.16 5.58
N ARG A 316 11.45 -13.39 5.19
CA ARG A 316 12.60 -12.62 5.68
C ARG A 316 12.54 -11.16 5.24
N TRP A 317 12.05 -10.88 4.03
CA TRP A 317 11.84 -9.51 3.57
C TRP A 317 10.79 -8.77 4.42
N ARG A 318 9.74 -9.46 4.87
CA ARG A 318 8.70 -8.85 5.72
C ARG A 318 9.24 -8.52 7.11
N GLU A 319 10.03 -9.42 7.68
CA GLU A 319 10.76 -9.19 8.94
C GLU A 319 11.70 -7.99 8.80
N HIS A 320 12.49 -7.94 7.72
CA HIS A 320 13.38 -6.80 7.42
C HIS A 320 12.61 -5.47 7.28
N LEU A 321 11.45 -5.45 6.62
CA LEU A 321 10.62 -4.25 6.52
C LEU A 321 10.18 -3.74 7.90
N GLU A 322 9.78 -4.63 8.80
CA GLU A 322 9.40 -4.28 10.16
C GLU A 322 10.60 -3.72 10.94
N GLU A 323 11.78 -4.34 10.84
CA GLU A 323 12.99 -3.84 11.49
C GLU A 323 13.43 -2.47 10.93
N MET A 324 13.28 -2.26 9.62
CA MET A 324 13.56 -0.97 8.97
C MET A 324 12.60 0.13 9.44
N ASP A 325 11.33 -0.18 9.69
CA ASP A 325 10.37 0.78 10.26
C ASP A 325 10.79 1.20 11.67
N TYR A 326 11.17 0.25 12.54
CA TYR A 326 11.70 0.57 13.88
C TYR A 326 12.99 1.39 13.81
N LEU A 327 13.89 1.06 12.88
CA LEU A 327 15.11 1.83 12.66
C LEU A 327 14.76 3.27 12.28
N GLN A 328 13.75 3.48 11.42
CA GLN A 328 13.37 4.80 10.94
C GLN A 328 12.81 5.68 12.07
N GLU A 329 12.02 5.11 12.97
CA GLU A 329 11.49 5.83 14.14
C GLU A 329 12.62 6.23 15.11
N GLY A 330 13.59 5.33 15.32
CA GLY A 330 14.71 5.52 16.25
C GLY A 330 15.87 6.39 15.73
N ILE A 331 16.10 6.44 14.41
CA ILE A 331 17.31 7.05 13.82
C ILE A 331 17.40 8.55 14.11
N ASN A 332 16.26 9.24 14.23
CA ASN A 332 16.21 10.67 14.49
C ASN A 332 16.80 11.05 15.86
N LEU A 333 16.82 10.13 16.82
CA LEU A 333 17.44 10.35 18.13
C LEU A 333 18.97 10.45 18.04
N ARG A 334 19.60 9.94 16.97
CA ARG A 334 21.06 10.04 16.75
C ARG A 334 21.52 11.45 16.43
N ALA A 335 20.60 12.32 15.99
CA ALA A 335 20.88 13.73 15.79
C ALA A 335 21.36 14.42 17.09
N VAL A 336 20.94 13.91 18.26
CA VAL A 336 21.41 14.41 19.57
C VAL A 336 22.92 14.22 19.75
N GLY A 337 23.48 13.15 19.17
CA GLY A 337 24.91 12.84 19.21
C GLY A 337 25.74 13.54 18.12
N GLN A 338 25.20 14.58 17.45
CA GLN A 338 25.84 15.27 16.33
C GLN A 338 26.20 14.36 15.13
N LYS A 339 25.54 13.21 15.02
CA LYS A 339 25.63 12.34 13.85
C LYS A 339 24.48 12.65 12.89
N ASP A 340 24.76 12.63 11.59
CA ASP A 340 23.71 12.78 10.58
C ASP A 340 22.84 11.51 10.54
N PRO A 341 21.53 11.60 10.86
CA PRO A 341 20.62 10.45 10.85
C PRO A 341 20.57 9.74 9.49
N LEU A 342 20.73 10.47 8.38
CA LEU A 342 20.64 9.86 7.04
C LEU A 342 21.82 8.93 6.76
N ILE A 343 23.03 9.32 7.18
CA ILE A 343 24.24 8.50 6.98
C ILE A 343 24.14 7.24 7.85
N GLU A 344 23.65 7.39 9.08
CA GLU A 344 23.46 6.26 9.99
C GLU A 344 22.37 5.31 9.47
N TRP A 345 21.26 5.84 8.93
CA TRP A 345 20.22 5.08 8.23
C TRP A 345 20.78 4.27 7.05
N GLN A 346 21.60 4.90 6.21
CA GLN A 346 22.24 4.23 5.09
C GLN A 346 23.17 3.10 5.54
N ARG A 347 23.99 3.36 6.56
CA ARG A 347 24.96 2.37 7.05
C ARG A 347 24.26 1.15 7.66
N GLU A 348 23.35 1.37 8.62
CA GLU A 348 22.65 0.26 9.28
C GLU A 348 21.65 -0.43 8.36
N GLY A 349 20.95 0.33 7.51
CA GLY A 349 20.06 -0.27 6.52
C GLY A 349 20.81 -1.19 5.56
N PHE A 350 22.04 -0.84 5.15
CA PHE A 350 22.89 -1.72 4.34
C PHE A 350 23.38 -2.94 5.10
N GLU A 351 23.79 -2.78 6.36
CA GLU A 351 24.22 -3.89 7.23
C GLU A 351 23.09 -4.90 7.47
N MET A 352 21.90 -4.42 7.83
CA MET A 352 20.70 -5.24 8.01
C MET A 352 20.32 -5.97 6.73
N PHE A 353 20.41 -5.29 5.58
CA PHE A 353 20.15 -5.93 4.29
C PHE A 353 21.20 -7.01 3.94
N GLY A 354 22.47 -6.79 4.29
CA GLY A 354 23.51 -7.82 4.18
C GLY A 354 23.19 -9.06 5.03
N ASN A 355 22.76 -8.85 6.27
CA ASN A 355 22.35 -9.93 7.17
C ASN A 355 21.10 -10.66 6.68
N LEU A 356 20.13 -9.94 6.10
CA LEU A 356 18.97 -10.50 5.43
C LEU A 356 19.41 -11.46 4.30
N MET A 357 20.30 -11.02 3.41
CA MET A 357 20.75 -11.83 2.27
C MET A 357 21.48 -13.09 2.73
N LYS A 358 22.35 -12.98 3.74
CA LYS A 358 23.02 -14.14 4.37
C LYS A 358 22.02 -15.10 5.00
N GLY A 359 21.03 -14.57 5.72
CA GLY A 359 19.96 -15.36 6.33
C GLY A 359 19.12 -16.12 5.30
N ILE A 360 18.79 -15.48 4.18
CA ILE A 360 18.07 -16.13 3.06
C ILE A 360 18.89 -17.30 2.51
N ALA A 361 20.20 -17.12 2.27
CA ALA A 361 21.07 -18.18 1.76
C ALA A 361 21.16 -19.37 2.72
N GLN A 362 21.40 -19.10 4.01
CA GLN A 362 21.51 -20.15 5.05
C GLN A 362 20.20 -20.92 5.23
N ASP A 363 19.07 -20.21 5.31
CA ASP A 363 17.76 -20.84 5.43
C ASP A 363 17.46 -21.68 4.18
N PHE A 364 17.79 -21.17 2.99
CA PHE A 364 17.56 -21.89 1.75
C PHE A 364 18.27 -23.25 1.73
N VAL A 365 19.55 -23.29 2.10
CA VAL A 365 20.30 -24.55 2.22
C VAL A 365 19.63 -25.47 3.25
N LYS A 366 19.34 -24.96 4.46
CA LYS A 366 18.69 -25.75 5.53
C LYS A 366 17.37 -26.36 5.08
N TYR A 367 16.49 -25.57 4.47
CA TYR A 367 15.18 -26.04 4.03
C TYR A 367 15.30 -27.00 2.85
N VAL A 368 16.07 -26.68 1.81
CA VAL A 368 16.21 -27.54 0.62
C VAL A 368 16.78 -28.92 0.98
N MET A 369 17.76 -28.97 1.89
CA MET A 369 18.36 -30.24 2.33
C MET A 369 17.42 -31.08 3.22
N HIS A 370 16.47 -30.45 3.92
CA HIS A 370 15.52 -31.12 4.81
C HIS A 370 14.12 -31.35 4.23
N VAL A 371 13.79 -30.80 3.07
CA VAL A 371 12.46 -30.97 2.47
C VAL A 371 12.16 -32.45 2.25
N GLN A 372 11.00 -32.88 2.74
CA GLN A 372 10.41 -34.17 2.45
C GLN A 372 9.20 -33.95 1.54
N VAL A 373 9.27 -34.45 0.31
CA VAL A 373 8.09 -34.44 -0.57
C VAL A 373 7.16 -35.57 -0.14
N VAL A 374 6.03 -35.20 0.44
CA VAL A 374 4.92 -36.12 0.63
C VAL A 374 4.30 -36.37 -0.74
N ASN A 375 4.63 -37.49 -1.35
CA ASN A 375 3.93 -37.95 -2.54
C ASN A 375 2.51 -38.39 -2.13
N ASP A 376 1.53 -37.50 -2.31
CA ASP A 376 0.10 -37.85 -2.29
C ASP A 376 -0.23 -38.73 -3.50
N SER A 377 0.21 -39.98 -3.45
CA SER A 377 -0.18 -41.06 -4.37
C SER A 377 -1.31 -41.91 -3.78
N SER A 378 -2.05 -41.37 -2.80
CA SER A 378 -3.35 -41.93 -2.42
C SER A 378 -4.42 -41.36 -3.35
N PRO A 379 -5.23 -42.18 -4.04
CA PRO A 379 -6.30 -41.65 -4.87
C PRO A 379 -7.21 -40.84 -3.94
N SER A 380 -7.41 -39.57 -4.28
CA SER A 380 -8.34 -38.68 -3.60
C SER A 380 -9.68 -39.41 -3.49
N GLY A 381 -9.99 -39.87 -2.28
CA GLY A 381 -11.28 -40.46 -1.96
C GLY A 381 -12.31 -39.39 -2.21
N THR A 382 -13.09 -39.59 -3.26
CA THR A 382 -14.38 -38.97 -3.58
C THR A 382 -14.75 -37.81 -2.66
N LEU A 383 -14.53 -36.58 -3.13
CA LEU A 383 -15.13 -35.38 -2.54
C LEU A 383 -16.66 -35.49 -2.68
N SER A 384 -17.29 -36.19 -1.74
CA SER A 384 -18.72 -36.09 -1.50
C SER A 384 -18.96 -34.91 -0.58
N ASN A 385 -19.88 -34.04 -1.03
CA ASN A 385 -20.49 -32.92 -0.31
C ASN A 385 -19.74 -31.58 -0.33
N ILE A 386 -19.62 -30.99 -1.53
CA ILE A 386 -19.92 -29.56 -1.67
C ILE A 386 -21.44 -29.46 -1.81
N GLN A 387 -22.11 -29.29 -0.67
CA GLN A 387 -23.52 -28.97 -0.64
C GLN A 387 -23.65 -27.46 -0.83
N GLN A 388 -23.86 -27.09 -2.09
CA GLN A 388 -24.31 -25.78 -2.51
C GLN A 388 -25.73 -25.60 -1.97
N THR A 389 -25.94 -24.72 -1.00
CA THR A 389 -27.29 -24.29 -0.61
C THR A 389 -27.34 -22.78 -0.50
N SER A 390 -27.97 -22.23 -1.53
CA SER A 390 -28.64 -20.95 -1.63
C SER A 390 -29.46 -20.58 -0.39
N ASP A 391 -29.50 -19.27 -0.12
CA ASP A 391 -30.43 -18.58 0.78
C ASP A 391 -31.88 -19.05 0.60
N GLU A 392 -32.52 -19.53 1.66
CA GLU A 392 -33.95 -19.29 1.93
C GLU A 392 -34.20 -19.31 3.45
N ASN A 393 -34.81 -18.23 3.95
CA ASN A 393 -35.31 -18.08 5.31
C ASN A 393 -36.55 -18.95 5.55
N VAL A 394 -36.67 -19.64 6.69
CA VAL A 394 -37.93 -19.76 7.45
C VAL A 394 -37.63 -19.96 8.95
N ASP A 395 -38.28 -19.12 9.77
CA ASP A 395 -38.47 -19.25 11.23
C ASP A 395 -38.87 -20.67 11.68
N ASP A 396 -38.34 -21.17 12.80
CA ASP A 396 -39.14 -21.35 14.02
C ASP A 396 -38.28 -21.68 15.26
N LYS A 397 -38.72 -21.17 16.41
CA LYS A 397 -38.16 -21.43 17.75
C LYS A 397 -38.79 -22.71 18.35
N PRO A 398 -38.60 -23.01 19.65
CA PRO A 398 -37.38 -23.24 20.44
C PRO A 398 -37.47 -24.64 21.11
N VAL A 399 -36.55 -25.00 22.02
CA VAL A 399 -36.83 -25.64 23.33
C VAL A 399 -35.50 -26.00 24.04
N THR A 400 -35.26 -25.27 25.14
CA THR A 400 -34.69 -25.64 26.46
C THR A 400 -33.99 -27.02 26.60
N ASN A 401 -32.89 -27.23 27.35
CA ASN A 401 -32.65 -26.84 28.74
C ASN A 401 -31.30 -27.45 29.23
N SER A 402 -30.72 -26.81 30.26
CA SER A 402 -29.98 -27.40 31.39
C SER A 402 -28.54 -27.97 31.26
N LYS A 403 -27.60 -27.13 31.71
CA LYS A 403 -26.58 -27.34 32.79
C LYS A 403 -25.98 -28.74 33.00
N THR A 404 -24.63 -28.83 32.97
CA THR A 404 -23.77 -29.10 34.16
C THR A 404 -22.26 -28.96 33.88
N ASN A 405 -21.61 -28.17 34.73
CA ASN A 405 -20.27 -28.24 35.36
C ASN A 405 -18.96 -28.70 34.66
N SER A 406 -17.98 -27.80 34.83
CA SER A 406 -16.59 -27.95 35.30
C SER A 406 -15.51 -28.58 34.42
N GLY A 407 -14.49 -27.76 34.14
CA GLY A 407 -13.14 -28.20 33.75
C GLY A 407 -12.29 -27.02 33.27
N SER A 408 -11.40 -26.51 34.13
CA SER A 408 -10.44 -25.47 33.77
C SER A 408 -9.42 -25.96 32.75
N SER A 409 -9.26 -25.23 31.65
CA SER A 409 -8.00 -25.15 30.92
C SER A 409 -7.83 -23.72 30.43
N VAL A 410 -6.71 -23.11 30.79
CA VAL A 410 -6.33 -21.76 30.40
C VAL A 410 -5.90 -21.82 28.93
N PHE A 411 -6.85 -21.61 28.03
CA PHE A 411 -6.60 -21.26 26.63
C PHE A 411 -6.71 -19.74 26.49
N GLY A 412 -5.80 -19.15 25.71
CA GLY A 412 -5.72 -17.71 25.46
C GLY A 412 -7.07 -17.10 25.06
N ALA A 413 -7.34 -15.91 25.58
CA ALA A 413 -8.59 -15.18 25.32
C ALA A 413 -8.80 -15.04 23.79
N PRO A 414 -9.95 -15.45 23.25
CA PRO A 414 -10.22 -15.27 21.83
C PRO A 414 -10.38 -13.79 21.49
N ASP A 415 -9.63 -13.28 20.52
CA ASP A 415 -9.78 -11.91 20.03
C ASP A 415 -11.11 -11.77 19.25
N TRP A 416 -12.04 -11.02 19.82
CA TRP A 416 -13.36 -10.74 19.24
C TRP A 416 -13.46 -9.34 18.61
N SER A 417 -12.34 -8.63 18.45
CA SER A 417 -12.26 -7.27 17.91
C SER A 417 -12.94 -7.10 16.55
N LYS A 418 -13.00 -8.16 15.74
CA LYS A 418 -13.62 -8.18 14.41
C LYS A 418 -15.13 -8.50 14.42
N THR A 419 -15.75 -8.66 15.59
CA THR A 419 -17.18 -9.00 15.70
C THR A 419 -18.06 -7.78 15.37
N PRO A 420 -18.97 -7.87 14.39
CA PRO A 420 -19.87 -6.76 14.06
C PRO A 420 -20.74 -6.32 15.24
N ARG A 421 -20.87 -5.01 15.49
CA ARG A 421 -21.56 -4.46 16.69
C ARG A 421 -22.99 -5.00 16.92
N ASN A 422 -23.72 -5.32 15.86
CA ASN A 422 -25.11 -5.80 15.96
C ASN A 422 -25.27 -7.32 15.87
N SER A 423 -24.20 -8.09 15.65
CA SER A 423 -24.26 -9.55 15.61
C SER A 423 -24.43 -10.14 17.02
N PRO A 424 -24.84 -11.40 17.16
CA PRO A 424 -24.81 -12.10 18.45
C PRO A 424 -23.40 -12.10 19.03
N CYS A 425 -23.27 -11.89 20.33
CA CYS A 425 -21.97 -11.88 20.99
C CYS A 425 -21.35 -13.30 20.96
N PRO A 426 -20.06 -13.47 20.58
CA PRO A 426 -19.44 -14.79 20.42
C PRO A 426 -19.25 -15.56 21.74
N CYS A 427 -19.42 -14.88 22.88
CA CYS A 427 -19.40 -15.50 24.20
C CYS A 427 -20.65 -16.36 24.53
N GLY A 428 -21.61 -16.46 23.60
CA GLY A 428 -22.83 -17.26 23.79
C GLY A 428 -23.88 -16.63 24.72
N SER A 429 -23.73 -15.34 25.09
CA SER A 429 -24.65 -14.66 26.02
C SER A 429 -26.05 -14.37 25.48
N GLY A 430 -26.32 -14.66 24.20
CA GLY A 430 -27.59 -14.36 23.52
C GLY A 430 -27.87 -12.87 23.29
N LYS A 431 -26.99 -11.96 23.75
CA LYS A 431 -27.08 -10.52 23.53
C LYS A 431 -26.31 -10.10 22.28
N LYS A 432 -26.69 -8.98 21.65
CA LYS A 432 -25.89 -8.37 20.57
C LYS A 432 -24.52 -7.95 21.11
N TYR A 433 -23.46 -8.05 20.30
CA TYR A 433 -22.07 -7.77 20.67
C TYR A 433 -21.91 -6.40 21.36
N LYS A 434 -22.53 -5.34 20.81
CA LYS A 434 -22.52 -3.99 21.42
C LYS A 434 -23.18 -3.86 22.80
N MET A 435 -24.00 -4.83 23.20
CA MET A 435 -24.67 -4.87 24.50
C MET A 435 -23.98 -5.85 25.47
N CYS A 436 -22.85 -6.43 25.06
CA CYS A 436 -22.05 -7.38 25.82
C CYS A 436 -20.57 -7.00 25.72
N HIS A 437 -19.72 -7.78 25.04
CA HIS A 437 -18.26 -7.54 24.98
C HIS A 437 -17.82 -6.37 24.08
N GLY A 438 -18.71 -5.87 23.21
CA GLY A 438 -18.51 -4.65 22.41
C GLY A 438 -19.19 -3.42 23.00
N ARG A 439 -19.57 -3.45 24.28
CA ARG A 439 -20.18 -2.32 24.98
C ARG A 439 -19.08 -1.32 25.30
N ALA A 440 -19.15 -0.15 24.66
CA ALA A 440 -18.32 0.98 25.08
C ALA A 440 -18.77 1.37 26.48
N ASN A 441 -17.84 1.47 27.44
CA ASN A 441 -18.11 2.04 28.75
C ASN A 441 -18.53 3.51 28.63
#